data_AF-M9YHP9-F1
#
_entry.id   AF-M9YHP9-F1
#
_cell.length_a   1.000
_cell.length_b   1.000
_cell.length_c   1.000
_cell.angle_alpha   90.00
_cell.angle_beta   90.00
_cell.angle_gamma   90.00
#
_symmetry.space_group_name_H-M   'P 1'
#
loop_
_entity.id
_entity.type
_entity.pdbx_description
1 polymer ?
#
loop_
_entity_poly.entity_id
_entity_poly.type
_entity_poly.pdbx_seq_one_letter_code
_entity_poly.pdbx_strand_id
1 'polypeptide(L)'
;MGEGRQLIDSYEQLLLQSQSMLELARRGDWTTLLQEKSCGLIDAERLQQLEAGVSLGRQERLRKAELLKQILALDAEIRTHLLARRDELVLLMRNSRRQRELNRAYRPAVDSSIVYRIADRSDKGSP
;
A
#
# COMPACT_ATOMS: atom_id res chain seq x y z
N MET A 1 -23.41 9.81 33.32
CA MET A 1 -21.95 9.65 33.38
C MET A 1 -21.44 8.45 32.55
N GLY A 2 -22.04 8.14 31.40
CA GLY A 2 -21.69 6.94 30.60
C GLY A 2 -21.16 7.22 29.21
N GLU A 3 -21.67 8.27 28.55
CA GLU A 3 -21.41 8.54 27.13
C GLU A 3 -19.97 9.04 26.86
N GLY A 4 -19.41 9.87 27.77
CA GLY A 4 -18.02 10.33 27.66
C GLY A 4 -17.01 9.19 27.78
N ARG A 5 -17.26 8.22 28.65
CA ARG A 5 -16.44 7.01 28.79
C ARG A 5 -16.50 6.14 27.54
N GLN A 6 -17.70 5.86 27.04
CA GLN A 6 -17.90 5.06 25.81
C GLN A 6 -17.26 5.69 24.58
N LEU A 7 -17.23 7.03 24.50
CA LEU A 7 -16.52 7.73 23.44
C LEU A 7 -15.01 7.53 23.54
N ILE A 8 -14.43 7.63 24.74
CA ILE A 8 -13.00 7.37 24.95
C ILE A 8 -12.65 5.91 24.62
N ASP A 9 -13.47 4.95 25.05
CA ASP A 9 -13.25 3.54 24.74
C ASP A 9 -13.23 3.31 23.22
N SER A 10 -14.08 4.02 22.47
CA SER A 10 -14.11 3.94 21.02
C SER A 10 -12.88 4.58 20.34
N TYR A 11 -12.33 5.66 20.90
CA TYR A 11 -11.05 6.22 20.45
C TYR A 11 -9.87 5.27 20.76
N GLU A 12 -9.92 4.53 21.87
CA GLU A 12 -8.92 3.50 22.18
C GLU A 12 -9.00 2.32 21.21
N GLN A 13 -10.21 1.91 20.79
CA GLN A 13 -10.37 0.91 19.71
C GLN A 13 -9.79 1.39 18.38
N LEU A 14 -10.03 2.65 18.00
CA LEU A 14 -9.47 3.24 16.79
C LEU A 14 -7.93 3.28 16.83
N LEU A 15 -7.35 3.53 18.00
CA LEU A 15 -5.90 3.46 18.20
C LEU A 15 -5.36 2.03 17.98
N LEU A 16 -6.02 1.02 18.54
CA LEU A 16 -5.64 -0.39 18.33
C LEU A 16 -5.73 -0.80 16.86
N GLN A 17 -6.77 -0.38 16.16
CA GLN A 17 -6.89 -0.58 14.71
C GLN A 17 -5.73 0.09 13.96
N SER A 18 -5.38 1.33 14.31
CA SER A 18 -4.25 2.05 13.69
C SER A 18 -2.90 1.35 13.93
N GLN A 19 -2.71 0.72 15.09
CA GLN A 19 -1.53 -0.10 15.39
C GLN A 19 -1.49 -1.39 14.55
N SER A 20 -2.64 -2.05 14.38
CA SER A 20 -2.75 -3.21 13.47
C SER A 20 -2.38 -2.83 12.03
N MET A 21 -2.90 -1.71 11.54
CA MET A 21 -2.57 -1.19 10.21
C MET A 21 -1.08 -0.91 10.04
N LEU A 22 -0.39 -0.43 11.08
CA LEU A 22 1.06 -0.23 11.03
C LEU A 22 1.81 -1.58 10.89
N GLU A 23 1.37 -2.62 11.58
CA GLU A 23 1.95 -3.95 11.44
C GLU A 23 1.71 -4.53 10.03
N LEU A 24 0.54 -4.31 9.44
CA LEU A 24 0.28 -4.66 8.03
C LEU A 24 1.19 -3.88 7.07
N ALA A 25 1.41 -2.59 7.33
CA ALA A 25 2.33 -1.75 6.54
C ALA A 25 3.77 -2.27 6.62
N ARG A 26 4.22 -2.70 7.81
CA ARG A 26 5.55 -3.29 8.03
C ARG A 26 5.72 -4.62 7.31
N ARG A 27 4.67 -5.46 7.27
CA ARG A 27 4.65 -6.75 6.57
C ARG A 27 4.49 -6.61 5.06
N GLY A 28 4.09 -5.43 4.59
CA GLY A 28 3.81 -5.17 3.19
C GLY A 28 2.52 -5.80 2.68
N ASP A 29 1.54 -6.05 3.57
CA ASP A 29 0.20 -6.54 3.21
C ASP A 29 -0.73 -5.36 2.91
N TRP A 30 -0.57 -4.80 1.72
CA TRP A 30 -1.22 -3.56 1.31
C TRP A 30 -2.72 -3.72 1.02
N THR A 31 -3.13 -4.90 0.55
CA THR A 31 -4.54 -5.15 0.20
C THR A 31 -5.40 -5.14 1.45
N THR A 32 -4.93 -5.83 2.49
CA THR A 32 -5.60 -5.89 3.80
C THR A 32 -5.58 -4.51 4.48
N LEU A 33 -4.47 -3.77 4.39
CA LEU A 33 -4.36 -2.41 4.93
C LEU A 33 -5.37 -1.43 4.30
N LEU A 34 -5.57 -1.49 2.98
CA LEU A 34 -6.53 -0.64 2.26
C LEU A 34 -7.99 -0.94 2.66
N GLN A 35 -8.30 -2.22 2.90
CA GLN A 35 -9.62 -2.66 3.36
C GLN A 35 -9.88 -2.15 4.80
N GLU A 36 -8.94 -2.36 5.72
CA GLU A 36 -9.07 -1.90 7.12
C GLU A 36 -9.22 -0.38 7.20
N LYS A 37 -8.44 0.38 6.41
CA LYS A 37 -8.51 1.85 6.40
C LYS A 37 -9.89 2.38 5.99
N SER A 38 -10.53 1.71 5.03
CA SER A 38 -11.85 2.11 4.53
C SER A 38 -12.94 1.92 5.60
N CYS A 39 -12.86 0.83 6.37
CA CYS A 39 -13.74 0.59 7.51
C CYS A 39 -13.48 1.61 8.64
N GLY A 40 -12.22 1.87 8.98
CA GLY A 40 -11.86 2.81 10.04
C GLY A 40 -12.30 4.26 9.78
N LEU A 41 -12.34 4.71 8.52
CA LEU A 41 -12.86 6.05 8.18
C LEU A 41 -14.36 6.19 8.48
N ILE A 42 -15.15 5.15 8.19
CA ILE A 42 -16.59 5.13 8.48
C ILE A 42 -16.83 5.14 10.00
N ASP A 43 -16.03 4.38 10.75
CA ASP A 43 -16.10 4.35 12.21
C ASP A 43 -15.71 5.69 12.83
N ALA A 44 -14.68 6.36 12.30
CA ALA A 44 -14.25 7.68 12.76
C ALA A 44 -15.29 8.78 12.48
N GLU A 45 -15.92 8.78 11.31
CA GLU A 45 -17.00 9.72 10.97
C GLU A 45 -18.22 9.51 11.89
N ARG A 46 -18.60 8.25 12.13
CA ARG A 46 -19.67 7.94 13.09
C ARG A 46 -19.31 8.41 14.50
N LEU A 47 -18.07 8.24 14.93
CA LEU A 47 -17.60 8.70 16.24
C LEU A 47 -17.69 10.22 16.39
N GLN A 48 -17.31 10.95 15.35
CA GLN A 48 -17.36 12.41 15.32
C GLN A 48 -18.82 12.92 15.42
N GLN A 49 -19.77 12.25 14.77
CA GLN A 49 -21.19 12.58 14.86
C GLN A 49 -21.76 12.31 16.27
N LEU A 50 -21.37 11.19 16.88
CA LEU A 50 -21.79 10.84 18.24
C LEU A 50 -21.23 11.83 19.27
N GLU A 51 -19.98 12.27 19.10
CA GLU A 51 -19.36 13.25 20.00
C GLU A 51 -20.05 14.61 19.96
N ALA A 52 -20.58 15.05 18.81
CA ALA A 52 -21.21 16.35 18.68
C ALA A 52 -22.39 16.55 19.66
N GLY A 53 -22.98 15.46 20.16
CA GLY A 53 -24.04 15.48 21.18
C GLY A 53 -23.56 15.31 22.64
N VAL A 54 -22.27 15.01 22.87
CA VAL A 54 -21.76 14.60 24.19
C VAL A 54 -20.91 15.71 24.82
N SER A 55 -21.29 16.14 26.03
CA SER A 55 -20.49 17.09 26.80
C SER A 55 -19.35 16.39 27.54
N LEU A 56 -18.17 16.33 26.92
CA LEU A 56 -16.96 15.81 27.54
C LEU A 56 -16.43 16.74 28.65
N GLY A 57 -16.11 16.15 29.80
CA GLY A 57 -15.39 16.80 30.88
C GLY A 57 -13.92 17.08 30.55
N ARG A 58 -13.24 17.88 31.38
CA ARG A 58 -11.84 18.31 31.13
C ARG A 58 -10.86 17.15 30.99
N GLN A 59 -10.97 16.11 31.82
CA GLN A 59 -10.09 14.95 31.77
C GLN A 59 -10.32 14.10 30.51
N GLU A 60 -11.57 13.92 30.10
CA GLU A 60 -11.94 13.17 28.89
C GLU A 60 -11.44 13.89 27.63
N ARG A 61 -11.55 15.23 27.57
CA ARG A 61 -10.98 16.02 26.47
C ARG A 61 -9.46 15.89 26.37
N LEU A 62 -8.76 15.92 27.50
CA LEU A 62 -7.30 15.73 27.53
C LEU A 62 -6.91 14.32 27.05
N ARG A 63 -7.61 13.29 27.53
CA ARG A 63 -7.39 11.90 27.11
C ARG A 63 -7.63 11.71 25.62
N LYS A 64 -8.73 12.26 25.10
CA LYS A 64 -9.03 12.25 23.66
C LYS A 64 -7.93 12.92 22.84
N ALA A 65 -7.48 14.11 23.25
CA ALA A 65 -6.43 14.83 22.53
C ALA A 65 -5.13 14.01 22.45
N GLU A 66 -4.80 13.26 23.51
CA GLU A 66 -3.65 12.37 23.53
C GLU A 66 -3.83 11.18 22.58
N LEU A 67 -4.99 10.53 22.58
CA LEU A 67 -5.30 9.43 21.65
C LEU A 67 -5.22 9.89 20.20
N LEU A 68 -5.76 11.07 19.88
CA LEU A 68 -5.68 11.63 18.53
C LEU A 68 -4.25 11.90 18.07
N LYS A 69 -3.38 12.42 18.96
CA LYS A 69 -1.96 12.62 18.63
C LYS A 69 -1.29 11.30 18.28
N GLN A 70 -1.57 10.24 19.04
CA GLN A 70 -1.00 8.92 18.80
C GLN A 70 -1.48 8.34 17.46
N ILE A 71 -2.78 8.44 17.16
CA ILE A 71 -3.34 8.00 15.87
C ILE A 71 -2.68 8.75 14.71
N LEU A 72 -2.55 10.08 14.80
CA LEU A 72 -1.92 10.89 13.76
C LEU A 72 -0.43 10.56 13.55
N ALA A 73 0.28 10.20 14.62
CA ALA A 73 1.68 9.75 14.54
C ALA A 73 1.78 8.40 13.82
N LEU A 74 0.90 7.45 14.15
CA LEU A 74 0.82 6.15 13.45
C LEU A 74 0.50 6.35 11.96
N ASP A 75 -0.43 7.24 11.63
CA ASP A 75 -0.77 7.57 10.24
C ASP A 75 0.41 8.17 9.46
N ALA A 76 1.28 8.92 10.12
CA ALA A 76 2.49 9.46 9.51
C ALA A 76 3.53 8.36 9.26
N GLU A 77 3.68 7.41 10.19
CA GLU A 77 4.57 6.25 10.04
C GLU A 77 4.10 5.35 8.90
N ILE A 78 2.81 5.01 8.85
CA ILE A 78 2.20 4.24 7.76
C ILE A 78 2.48 4.91 6.41
N ARG A 79 2.28 6.23 6.31
CA ARG A 79 2.58 6.99 5.08
C ARG A 79 4.06 6.93 4.70
N THR A 80 4.95 6.95 5.67
CA THR A 80 6.40 6.83 5.42
C THR A 80 6.74 5.46 4.83
N HIS A 81 6.18 4.39 5.37
CA HIS A 81 6.32 3.04 4.81
C HIS A 81 5.77 2.93 3.38
N LEU A 82 4.61 3.55 3.13
CA LEU A 82 4.00 3.57 1.79
C LEU A 82 4.89 4.29 0.76
N LEU A 83 5.48 5.43 1.13
CA LEU A 83 6.39 6.18 0.27
C LEU A 83 7.67 5.39 -0.02
N ALA A 84 8.29 4.79 1.00
CA ALA A 84 9.48 3.97 0.83
C ALA A 84 9.24 2.79 -0.12
N ARG A 85 8.11 2.08 0.03
CA ARG A 85 7.75 0.97 -0.85
C ARG A 85 7.49 1.42 -2.28
N ARG A 86 6.83 2.56 -2.48
CA ARG A 86 6.63 3.16 -3.81
C ARG A 86 7.97 3.42 -4.48
N ASP A 87 8.91 4.01 -3.76
CA ASP A 87 10.22 4.37 -4.30
C ASP A 87 11.04 3.12 -4.68
N GLU A 88 10.95 2.05 -3.89
CA GLU A 88 11.50 0.73 -4.22
C GLU A 88 10.90 0.17 -5.52
N LEU A 89 9.58 0.19 -5.67
CA LEU A 89 8.90 -0.27 -6.89
C LEU A 89 9.30 0.55 -8.13
N VAL A 90 9.43 1.87 -7.97
CA VAL A 90 9.92 2.75 -9.04
C VAL A 90 11.33 2.36 -9.46
N LEU A 91 12.21 2.07 -8.52
CA LEU A 91 13.58 1.63 -8.80
C LEU A 91 13.61 0.28 -9.53
N LEU A 92 12.84 -0.71 -9.07
CA LEU A 92 12.71 -2.02 -9.72
C LEU A 92 12.18 -1.90 -11.16
N MET A 93 11.16 -1.06 -11.38
CA MET A 93 10.63 -0.80 -12.72
C MET A 93 11.68 -0.17 -13.64
N ARG A 94 12.44 0.82 -13.15
CA ARG A 94 13.54 1.44 -13.93
C ARG A 94 14.60 0.41 -14.31
N ASN A 95 15.01 -0.44 -13.36
CA ASN A 95 15.99 -1.50 -13.62
C ASN A 95 15.46 -2.53 -14.64
N SER A 96 14.20 -2.94 -14.52
CA SER A 96 13.59 -3.88 -15.48
C SER A 96 13.50 -3.32 -16.91
N ARG A 97 13.22 -2.02 -17.06
CA ARG A 97 13.21 -1.34 -18.37
C ARG A 97 14.60 -1.33 -18.98
N ARG A 98 15.61 -0.93 -18.21
CA ARG A 98 17.02 -0.94 -18.63
C ARG A 98 17.48 -2.34 -19.04
N GLN A 99 17.11 -3.37 -18.29
CA GLN A 99 17.45 -4.76 -18.64
C GLN A 99 16.80 -5.20 -19.97
N ARG A 100 15.54 -4.83 -20.21
CA ARG A 100 14.86 -5.12 -21.49
C ARG A 100 15.50 -4.38 -22.66
N GLU A 101 15.90 -3.13 -22.47
CA GLU A 101 16.61 -2.34 -23.48
C GLU A 101 17.97 -2.96 -23.83
N LEU A 102 18.76 -3.35 -22.83
CA LEU A 102 20.03 -4.06 -23.03
C LEU A 102 19.81 -5.41 -23.73
N ASN A 103 18.87 -6.22 -23.25
CA ASN A 103 18.53 -7.49 -23.89
C ASN A 103 18.04 -7.31 -25.33
N ARG A 104 17.38 -6.19 -25.66
CA ARG A 104 16.94 -5.87 -27.03
C ARG A 104 18.11 -5.43 -27.92
N ALA A 105 19.00 -4.57 -27.40
CA ALA A 105 20.14 -4.04 -28.14
C ALA A 105 21.22 -5.11 -28.39
N TYR A 106 21.42 -6.01 -27.43
CA TYR A 106 22.36 -7.13 -27.51
C TYR A 106 21.70 -8.45 -27.92
N ARG A 107 20.41 -8.46 -28.29
CA ARG A 107 19.82 -9.65 -28.90
C ARG A 107 20.60 -9.88 -30.20
N PRO A 108 21.30 -11.01 -30.36
CA PRO A 108 21.86 -11.34 -31.65
C PRO A 108 20.69 -11.29 -32.62
N ALA A 109 20.86 -10.58 -33.74
CA ALA A 109 20.01 -10.82 -34.88
C ALA A 109 20.24 -12.29 -35.24
N VAL A 110 19.47 -13.20 -34.61
CA VAL A 110 19.25 -14.53 -35.17
C VAL A 110 18.52 -14.22 -36.44
N ASP A 111 19.35 -14.10 -37.46
CA ASP A 111 19.05 -13.68 -38.80
C ASP A 111 17.91 -14.56 -39.29
N SER A 112 16.72 -13.94 -39.38
CA SER A 112 15.54 -14.59 -39.95
C SER A 112 15.77 -14.96 -41.43
N SER A 113 16.91 -14.58 -42.03
CA SER A 113 17.38 -15.04 -43.33
C SER A 113 18.02 -16.44 -43.33
N ILE A 114 18.44 -16.99 -42.18
CA ILE A 114 18.98 -18.37 -42.11
C ILE A 114 17.84 -19.40 -42.22
N VAL A 115 16.67 -19.11 -41.64
CA VAL A 115 15.54 -20.04 -41.64
C VAL A 115 14.93 -20.20 -43.05
N TYR A 116 14.97 -19.16 -43.89
CA TYR A 116 14.46 -19.26 -45.27
C TYR A 116 15.45 -19.91 -46.25
N ARG A 117 16.76 -19.92 -45.94
CA ARG A 117 17.79 -20.48 -46.84
C ARG A 117 17.97 -22.00 -46.70
N ILE A 118 17.54 -22.58 -45.58
CA ILE A 118 17.54 -24.03 -45.37
C ILE A 118 16.31 -24.68 -46.03
N ALA A 119 15.20 -23.96 -46.16
CA ALA A 119 14.00 -24.45 -46.83
C ALA A 119 14.13 -24.52 -48.37
N ASP A 120 14.98 -23.69 -48.98
CA ASP A 120 15.12 -23.59 -50.45
C ASP A 120 16.19 -24.53 -51.03
N ARG A 121 16.94 -25.27 -50.19
CA ARG A 121 17.99 -26.19 -50.65
C ARG A 121 17.52 -27.63 -50.83
N SER A 122 16.27 -27.93 -50.51
CA SER A 122 15.72 -29.30 -50.55
C SER A 122 14.91 -29.65 -51.81
N ASP A 123 14.85 -28.77 -52.82
CA ASP A 123 14.04 -29.00 -54.05
C ASP A 123 14.84 -29.02 -55.37
N LYS A 124 16.16 -29.19 -55.33
CA LYS A 124 16.98 -29.31 -56.57
C LYS A 124 18.01 -30.42 -56.45
N GLY A 125 17.61 -31.65 -56.81
CA GLY A 125 18.53 -32.77 -56.93
C GLY A 125 17.86 -34.12 -57.20
N SER A 126 17.21 -34.25 -58.36
CA SER A 126 16.89 -35.55 -58.99
C SER A 126 18.19 -36.25 -59.47
N PRO A 127 18.19 -37.55 -59.81
CA PRO A 127 17.39 -38.13 -60.90
C PRO A 127 16.39 -39.19 -60.45
#